data_AF-X1LX10-F1
#
_entry.id   AF-X1LX10-F1
#
_cell.length_a   1.000
_cell.length_b   1.000
_cell.length_c   1.000
_cell.angle_alpha   90.00
_cell.angle_beta   90.00
_cell.angle_gamma   90.00
#
_symmetry.space_group_name_H-M   'P 1'
#
loop_
_entity.id
_entity.type
_entity.pdbx_description
1 polymer ?
#
loop_
_entity_poly.entity_id
_entity_poly.type
_entity_poly.pdbx_seq_one_letter_code
_entity_poly.pdbx_strand_id
1 'polypeptide(L)'
;SFMGARTTPDEAYRFARGDTVSYLGHDVRRSRPLDFTAVTDHSEYLGVLNQADDPNSALSKSKLGELIHTNPLAAFLQIFLAGQTHKELPELNAKEVQASAWKKEVEAAERYNQPGRFTTFIAYEWTSMPQMRFNLHRNVIFRGPPPAAPFSANDSQRPEDLWAYLEKLRTQGIEALAIPHNSNASGGLMFDWVDSDGHPISEAYAQHRAYNEPLAEVFQNKGQSETAPELSQSDEFSNFEVMEELLGGGASPVNGSYVRQAVGRGLVVQSKG
;
A
#
# COMPACT_ATOMS: atom_id res chain seq x y z
N SER A 1 6.79 0.82 17.25
CA SER A 1 7.42 1.45 16.08
C SER A 1 8.07 0.38 15.24
N PHE A 2 7.77 0.33 13.95
CA PHE A 2 8.57 -0.46 13.01
C PHE A 2 9.80 0.35 12.61
N MET A 3 11.01 -0.23 12.72
CA MET A 3 12.29 0.42 12.40
C MET A 3 12.54 1.77 13.10
N GLY A 4 11.97 1.98 14.30
CA GLY A 4 12.23 3.16 15.14
C GLY A 4 11.37 4.40 14.86
N ALA A 5 10.58 4.41 13.78
CA ALA A 5 9.63 5.49 13.52
C ALA A 5 8.41 5.40 14.44
N ARG A 6 8.16 6.45 15.23
CA ARG A 6 7.03 6.57 16.18
C ARG A 6 6.01 7.64 15.77
N THR A 7 6.14 8.15 14.54
CA THR A 7 5.26 9.19 14.02
C THR A 7 3.82 8.69 13.92
N THR A 8 2.91 9.56 14.29
CA THR A 8 1.46 9.33 14.29
C THR A 8 0.82 9.91 13.03
N PRO A 9 -0.42 9.50 12.68
CA PRO A 9 -1.19 10.13 11.61
C PRO A 9 -1.38 11.64 11.83
N ASP A 10 -1.59 12.07 13.08
CA ASP A 10 -1.61 13.49 13.46
C ASP A 10 -0.33 14.23 13.06
N GLU A 11 0.84 13.65 13.35
CA GLU A 11 2.12 14.24 12.95
C GLU A 11 2.31 14.25 11.44
N ALA A 12 1.86 13.22 10.73
CA ALA A 12 1.89 13.19 9.27
C ALA A 12 1.07 14.34 8.65
N TYR A 13 -0.17 14.57 9.13
CA TYR A 13 -0.99 15.69 8.65
C TYR A 13 -0.43 17.06 9.07
N ARG A 14 0.11 17.18 10.28
CA ARG A 14 0.80 18.40 10.72
C ARG A 14 2.00 18.72 9.83
N PHE A 15 2.85 17.73 9.56
CA PHE A 15 3.98 17.87 8.64
C PHE A 15 3.54 18.27 7.23
N ALA A 16 2.48 17.64 6.71
CA ALA A 16 1.90 17.97 5.41
C ALA A 16 1.45 19.43 5.31
N ARG A 17 0.84 19.99 6.37
CA ARG A 17 0.45 21.41 6.46
C ARG A 17 1.63 22.36 6.70
N GLY A 18 2.85 21.83 6.85
CA GLY A 18 4.06 22.63 7.06
C GLY A 18 4.36 22.96 8.51
N ASP A 19 3.77 22.26 9.48
CA ASP A 19 4.18 22.34 10.87
C ASP A 19 5.53 21.63 11.08
N THR A 20 6.30 22.03 12.09
CA THR A 20 7.46 21.25 12.54
C THR A 20 6.99 20.05 13.36
N VAL A 21 7.55 18.86 13.07
CA VAL A 21 7.30 17.61 13.81
C VAL A 21 8.61 16.93 14.17
N SER A 22 8.60 16.07 15.18
CA SER A 22 9.78 15.26 15.52
C SER A 22 9.79 13.98 14.68
N TYR A 23 10.87 13.72 13.97
CA TYR A 23 11.09 12.48 13.24
C TYR A 23 12.47 11.93 13.61
N LEU A 24 12.48 10.73 14.19
CA LEU A 24 13.71 10.07 14.66
C LEU A 24 14.61 10.95 15.55
N GLY A 25 13.99 11.77 16.41
CA GLY A 25 14.69 12.66 17.33
C GLY A 25 15.15 13.99 16.72
N HIS A 26 14.82 14.26 15.46
CA HIS A 26 15.12 15.51 14.78
C HIS A 26 13.85 16.29 14.47
N ASP A 27 13.92 17.61 14.60
CA ASP A 27 12.86 18.51 14.14
C ASP A 27 12.90 18.58 12.61
N VAL A 28 11.82 18.15 11.97
CA VAL A 28 11.66 18.19 10.52
C VAL A 28 10.48 19.06 10.14
N ARG A 29 10.63 19.78 9.02
CA ARG A 29 9.59 20.64 8.46
C ARG A 29 9.65 20.62 6.94
N ARG A 30 8.47 20.58 6.32
CA ARG A 30 8.27 20.75 4.89
C ARG A 30 8.65 22.17 4.44
N SER A 31 9.34 22.28 3.30
CA SER A 31 9.64 23.59 2.67
C SER A 31 8.40 24.35 2.20
N ARG A 32 7.35 23.61 1.81
CA ARG A 32 6.05 24.12 1.40
C ARG A 32 4.94 23.21 1.93
N PRO A 33 3.82 23.74 2.44
CA PRO A 33 2.62 22.96 2.75
C PRO A 33 2.04 22.26 1.52
N LEU A 34 1.42 21.11 1.72
CA LEU A 34 0.62 20.41 0.72
C LEU A 34 -0.82 20.91 0.75
N ASP A 35 -1.50 20.86 -0.40
CA ASP A 35 -2.93 21.19 -0.49
C ASP A 35 -3.82 20.02 -0.07
N PHE A 36 -3.31 18.79 -0.19
CA PHE A 36 -4.00 17.59 0.25
C PHE A 36 -3.03 16.46 0.63
N THR A 37 -3.48 15.51 1.45
CA THR A 37 -2.69 14.34 1.86
C THR A 37 -3.59 13.18 2.27
N ALA A 38 -3.16 11.96 1.99
CA ALA A 38 -3.71 10.73 2.54
C ALA A 38 -2.61 10.02 3.32
N VAL A 39 -2.93 9.48 4.49
CA VAL A 39 -2.05 8.55 5.21
C VAL A 39 -2.51 7.14 4.86
N THR A 40 -1.58 6.30 4.40
CA THR A 40 -1.88 4.95 3.86
C THR A 40 -1.02 3.91 4.56
N ASP A 41 -1.35 3.61 5.82
CA ASP A 41 -0.71 2.53 6.55
C ASP A 41 -1.20 1.15 6.07
N HIS A 42 -0.36 0.12 6.22
CA HIS A 42 -0.69 -1.25 5.81
C HIS A 42 -1.88 -1.81 6.61
N SER A 43 -2.90 -2.31 5.91
CA SER A 43 -4.12 -2.83 6.52
C SER A 43 -3.96 -4.17 7.27
N GLU A 44 -3.00 -5.00 6.88
CA GLU A 44 -2.86 -6.41 7.30
C GLU A 44 -2.48 -6.55 8.77
N TYR A 45 -1.73 -5.59 9.31
CA TYR A 45 -1.28 -5.56 10.71
C TYR A 45 -1.34 -4.15 11.27
N LEU A 46 -2.32 -3.37 10.82
CA LEU A 46 -2.51 -1.98 11.19
C LEU A 46 -2.47 -1.80 12.72
N GLY A 47 -1.53 -0.98 13.20
CA GLY A 47 -1.33 -0.70 14.62
C GLY A 47 -0.78 -1.85 15.47
N VAL A 48 -0.64 -3.08 14.96
CA VAL A 48 -0.18 -4.26 15.74
C VAL A 48 1.25 -4.07 16.23
N LEU A 49 2.16 -3.64 15.35
CA LEU A 49 3.57 -3.45 15.71
C LEU A 49 3.78 -2.31 16.73
N ASN A 50 2.80 -1.42 16.89
CA ASN A 50 2.85 -0.37 17.91
C ASN A 50 2.57 -0.91 19.31
N GLN A 51 1.88 -2.05 19.43
CA GLN A 51 1.65 -2.69 20.73
C GLN A 51 2.95 -3.15 21.38
N ALA A 52 4.00 -3.42 20.61
CA ALA A 52 5.30 -3.80 21.15
C ALA A 52 5.97 -2.68 21.98
N ASP A 53 5.57 -1.42 21.79
CA ASP A 53 6.04 -0.28 22.60
C ASP A 53 5.17 -0.01 23.85
N ASP A 54 3.96 -0.58 23.93
CA ASP A 54 3.11 -0.42 25.10
C ASP A 54 3.49 -1.47 26.16
N PRO A 55 4.09 -1.08 27.30
CA PRO A 55 4.55 -2.02 28.33
C PRO A 55 3.41 -2.83 28.97
N ASN A 56 2.15 -2.45 28.74
CA ASN A 56 0.99 -3.16 29.26
C ASN A 56 0.42 -4.19 28.29
N SER A 57 0.76 -4.12 26.99
CA SER A 57 0.21 -5.01 25.97
C SER A 57 0.67 -6.46 26.14
N ALA A 58 -0.09 -7.40 25.58
CA ALA A 58 0.32 -8.81 25.53
C ALA A 58 1.55 -9.00 24.62
N LEU A 59 1.63 -8.24 23.53
CA LEU A 59 2.74 -8.32 22.58
C LEU A 59 4.07 -7.90 23.22
N SER A 60 4.13 -6.78 23.94
CA SER A 60 5.37 -6.29 24.55
C SER A 60 5.93 -7.24 25.63
N LYS A 61 5.06 -8.06 26.23
CA LYS A 61 5.40 -9.07 27.24
C LYS A 61 5.75 -10.44 26.65
N SER A 62 5.65 -10.61 25.33
CA SER A 62 5.91 -11.87 24.64
C SER A 62 7.31 -11.92 24.03
N LYS A 63 7.76 -13.13 23.67
CA LYS A 63 9.02 -13.32 22.90
C LYS A 63 8.96 -12.61 21.55
N LEU A 64 7.76 -12.50 20.96
CA LEU A 64 7.58 -11.81 19.69
C LEU A 64 7.76 -10.29 19.86
N GLY A 65 7.31 -9.71 20.97
CA GLY A 65 7.58 -8.32 21.31
C GLY A 65 9.07 -8.03 21.47
N GLU A 66 9.79 -8.90 22.17
CA GLU A 66 11.26 -8.82 22.28
C GLU A 66 11.93 -8.92 20.89
N LEU A 67 11.44 -9.82 20.03
CA LEU A 67 11.96 -9.99 18.68
C LEU A 67 11.73 -8.74 17.81
N ILE A 68 10.61 -8.03 17.97
CA ILE A 68 10.35 -6.77 17.23
C ILE A 68 11.44 -5.73 17.51
N HIS A 69 11.95 -5.67 18.75
CA HIS A 69 13.00 -4.72 19.13
C HIS A 69 14.41 -5.19 18.76
N THR A 70 14.67 -6.49 18.85
CA THR A 70 16.02 -7.06 18.65
C THR A 70 16.30 -7.45 17.20
N ASN A 71 15.28 -7.89 16.46
CA ASN A 71 15.37 -8.26 15.04
C ASN A 71 14.02 -8.00 14.33
N PRO A 72 13.71 -6.73 13.99
CA PRO A 72 12.41 -6.33 13.44
C PRO A 72 12.08 -7.02 12.12
N LEU A 73 13.07 -7.32 11.28
CA LEU A 73 12.86 -8.03 10.02
C LEU A 73 12.41 -9.49 10.27
N ALA A 74 13.06 -10.19 11.20
CA ALA A 74 12.65 -11.54 11.56
C ALA A 74 11.26 -11.58 12.20
N ALA A 75 10.95 -10.60 13.07
CA ALA A 75 9.61 -10.49 13.67
C ALA A 75 8.54 -10.21 12.60
N PHE A 76 8.81 -9.31 11.67
CA PHE A 76 7.90 -9.03 10.55
C PHE A 76 7.64 -10.27 9.71
N LEU A 77 8.68 -11.00 9.31
CA LEU A 77 8.55 -12.25 8.56
C LEU A 77 7.74 -13.29 9.34
N GLN A 78 7.96 -13.43 10.64
CA GLN A 78 7.22 -14.37 11.48
C GLN A 78 5.73 -14.02 11.58
N ILE A 79 5.40 -12.73 11.79
CA ILE A 79 4.01 -12.24 11.82
C ILE A 79 3.35 -12.45 10.46
N PHE A 80 4.02 -12.04 9.39
CA PHE A 80 3.52 -12.17 8.02
C PHE A 80 3.24 -13.64 7.65
N LEU A 81 4.18 -14.56 7.93
CA LEU A 81 4.00 -16.00 7.72
C LEU A 81 2.83 -16.58 8.51
N ALA A 82 2.60 -16.09 9.74
CA ALA A 82 1.47 -16.53 10.53
C ALA A 82 0.14 -16.12 9.88
N GLY A 83 0.03 -14.89 9.38
CA GLY A 83 -1.17 -14.45 8.62
C GLY A 83 -1.43 -15.28 7.37
N GLN A 84 -0.38 -15.53 6.56
CA GLN A 84 -0.49 -16.32 5.33
C GLN A 84 -0.89 -17.78 5.56
N THR A 85 -0.58 -18.32 6.74
CA THR A 85 -0.97 -19.69 7.12
C THR A 85 -2.23 -19.73 7.97
N HIS A 86 -2.91 -18.59 8.15
CA HIS A 86 -4.03 -18.41 9.08
C HIS A 86 -3.74 -18.91 10.50
N LYS A 87 -2.46 -18.89 10.90
CA LYS A 87 -2.03 -19.26 12.23
C LYS A 87 -2.27 -18.10 13.16
N GLU A 88 -3.09 -18.32 14.18
CA GLU A 88 -3.35 -17.31 15.20
C GLU A 88 -2.09 -17.06 16.06
N LEU A 89 -1.82 -15.78 16.30
CA LEU A 89 -0.85 -15.30 17.29
C LEU A 89 -1.63 -14.48 18.33
N PRO A 90 -2.14 -15.14 19.40
CA PRO A 90 -3.03 -14.50 20.37
C PRO A 90 -2.43 -13.23 21.00
N GLU A 91 -1.11 -13.19 21.17
CA GLU A 91 -0.39 -12.03 21.71
C GLU A 91 -0.54 -10.76 20.86
N LEU A 92 -0.92 -10.88 19.59
CA LEU A 92 -1.14 -9.72 18.72
C LEU A 92 -2.48 -9.03 18.97
N ASN A 93 -3.49 -9.77 19.46
CA ASN A 93 -4.89 -9.33 19.49
C ASN A 93 -5.30 -8.57 18.22
N ALA A 94 -4.90 -9.11 17.05
CA ALA A 94 -4.78 -8.33 15.83
C ALA A 94 -6.09 -7.66 15.41
N LYS A 95 -7.22 -8.36 15.54
CA LYS A 95 -8.54 -7.83 15.15
C LYS A 95 -8.95 -6.59 15.94
N GLU A 96 -8.82 -6.61 17.26
CA GLU A 96 -9.20 -5.47 18.11
C GLU A 96 -8.23 -4.30 17.92
N VAL A 97 -6.93 -4.61 17.83
CA VAL A 97 -5.89 -3.60 17.62
C VAL A 97 -6.05 -2.91 16.26
N GLN A 98 -6.31 -3.66 15.20
CA GLN A 98 -6.58 -3.12 13.85
C GLN A 98 -7.83 -2.26 13.82
N ALA A 99 -8.94 -2.70 14.44
CA ALA A 99 -10.16 -1.90 14.50
C ALA A 99 -9.95 -0.57 15.23
N SER A 100 -9.20 -0.61 16.34
CA SER A 100 -8.82 0.60 17.10
C SER A 100 -7.90 1.52 16.29
N ALA A 101 -6.90 0.96 15.60
CA ALA A 101 -5.96 1.72 14.78
C ALA A 101 -6.65 2.33 13.54
N TRP A 102 -7.50 1.56 12.85
CA TRP A 102 -8.29 2.07 11.73
C TRP A 102 -9.17 3.24 12.14
N LYS A 103 -9.84 3.13 13.30
CA LYS A 103 -10.62 4.23 13.85
C LYS A 103 -9.76 5.49 14.08
N LYS A 104 -8.52 5.34 14.56
CA LYS A 104 -7.59 6.47 14.74
C LYS A 104 -7.17 7.10 13.42
N GLU A 105 -6.90 6.31 12.39
CA GLU A 105 -6.61 6.82 11.03
C GLU A 105 -7.77 7.67 10.51
N VAL A 106 -8.99 7.14 10.60
CA VAL A 106 -10.22 7.82 10.18
C VAL A 106 -10.43 9.11 10.97
N GLU A 107 -10.33 9.05 12.30
CA GLU A 107 -10.49 10.22 13.15
C GLU A 107 -9.42 11.29 12.89
N ALA A 108 -8.18 10.90 12.61
CA ALA A 108 -7.11 11.82 12.26
C ALA A 108 -7.41 12.49 10.92
N ALA A 109 -7.73 11.73 9.87
CA ALA A 109 -8.10 12.29 8.58
C ALA A 109 -9.23 13.32 8.72
N GLU A 110 -10.33 12.96 9.39
CA GLU A 110 -11.46 13.87 9.62
C GLU A 110 -11.08 15.11 10.42
N ARG A 111 -10.28 14.96 11.48
CA ARG A 111 -9.84 16.08 12.35
C ARG A 111 -9.04 17.14 11.59
N TYR A 112 -8.20 16.72 10.64
CA TYR A 112 -7.36 17.64 9.86
C TYR A 112 -8.01 18.10 8.56
N ASN A 113 -9.12 17.50 8.13
CA ASN A 113 -9.82 17.89 6.91
C ASN A 113 -10.39 19.32 7.02
N GLN A 114 -9.90 20.22 6.18
CA GLN A 114 -10.38 21.60 6.07
C GLN A 114 -10.65 21.90 4.58
N PRO A 115 -11.82 21.51 4.05
CA PRO A 115 -12.14 21.69 2.64
C PRO A 115 -11.91 23.13 2.16
N GLY A 116 -11.23 23.28 1.03
CA GLY A 116 -10.83 24.57 0.47
C GLY A 116 -9.55 25.18 1.07
N ARG A 117 -8.90 24.51 2.03
CA ARG A 117 -7.60 24.91 2.59
C ARG A 117 -6.59 23.76 2.66
N PHE A 118 -7.00 22.63 3.20
CA PHE A 118 -6.20 21.41 3.29
C PHE A 118 -7.15 20.21 3.30
N THR A 119 -7.12 19.40 2.26
CA THR A 119 -8.01 18.24 2.15
C THR A 119 -7.28 16.98 2.60
N THR A 120 -7.87 16.24 3.51
CA THR A 120 -7.39 14.89 3.82
C THR A 120 -8.26 13.86 3.13
N PHE A 121 -7.70 12.67 2.92
CA PHE A 121 -8.48 11.52 2.50
C PHE A 121 -8.30 10.39 3.50
N ILE A 122 -9.41 9.73 3.81
CA ILE A 122 -9.39 8.47 4.54
C ILE A 122 -8.89 7.41 3.57
N ALA A 123 -7.81 6.73 3.94
CA ALA A 123 -7.13 5.80 3.05
C ALA A 123 -6.36 4.73 3.83
N TYR A 124 -5.98 3.66 3.15
CA TYR A 124 -5.07 2.63 3.67
C TYR A 124 -4.27 2.00 2.52
N GLU A 125 -3.19 1.29 2.84
CA GLU A 125 -2.47 0.45 1.89
C GLU A 125 -2.95 -1.02 1.99
N TRP A 126 -3.40 -1.57 0.87
CA TRP A 126 -3.57 -3.01 0.69
C TRP A 126 -2.25 -3.59 0.18
N THR A 127 -1.60 -4.41 1.01
CA THR A 127 -0.19 -4.78 0.85
C THR A 127 -0.09 -6.27 0.48
N SER A 128 -0.44 -6.58 -0.77
CA SER A 128 -0.28 -7.94 -1.30
C SER A 128 1.17 -8.24 -1.67
N MET A 129 1.69 -9.36 -1.16
CA MET A 129 3.06 -9.80 -1.42
C MET A 129 3.12 -11.25 -1.94
N PRO A 130 2.70 -11.49 -3.20
CA PRO A 130 2.74 -12.82 -3.79
C PRO A 130 4.13 -13.46 -3.71
N GLN A 131 4.14 -14.76 -3.41
CA GLN A 131 5.35 -15.57 -3.20
C GLN A 131 6.32 -15.01 -2.16
N MET A 132 5.87 -14.08 -1.30
CA MET A 132 6.70 -13.34 -0.33
C MET A 132 7.83 -12.53 -0.97
N ARG A 133 7.68 -12.13 -2.23
CA ARG A 133 8.76 -11.51 -3.01
C ARG A 133 8.35 -10.26 -3.77
N PHE A 134 7.13 -10.22 -4.28
CA PHE A 134 6.73 -9.21 -5.25
C PHE A 134 5.77 -8.20 -4.65
N ASN A 135 5.97 -6.93 -4.98
CA ASN A 135 5.10 -5.86 -4.52
C ASN A 135 3.89 -5.76 -5.44
N LEU A 136 2.71 -6.15 -4.92
CA LEU A 136 1.44 -5.99 -5.60
C LEU A 136 0.52 -5.05 -4.80
N HIS A 137 1.04 -3.90 -4.37
CA HIS A 137 0.37 -3.04 -3.40
C HIS A 137 -0.59 -2.03 -4.06
N ARG A 138 -1.60 -1.57 -3.31
CA ARG A 138 -2.48 -0.46 -3.70
C ARG A 138 -2.79 0.46 -2.53
N ASN A 139 -2.75 1.76 -2.79
CA ASN A 139 -3.39 2.73 -1.90
C ASN A 139 -4.89 2.79 -2.21
N VAL A 140 -5.73 2.46 -1.23
CA VAL A 140 -7.19 2.58 -1.33
C VAL A 140 -7.63 3.89 -0.71
N ILE A 141 -8.30 4.74 -1.47
CA ILE A 141 -8.68 6.09 -1.07
C ILE A 141 -10.21 6.25 -1.17
N PHE A 142 -10.85 6.65 -0.07
CA PHE A 142 -12.30 6.80 0.01
C PHE A 142 -12.76 8.22 -0.31
N ARG A 143 -13.87 8.33 -1.06
CA ARG A 143 -14.64 9.57 -1.21
C ARG A 143 -15.69 9.63 -0.10
N GLY A 144 -15.26 10.07 1.07
CA GLY A 144 -16.12 10.22 2.26
C GLY A 144 -15.95 9.09 3.28
N PRO A 145 -16.97 8.83 4.11
CA PRO A 145 -16.89 7.85 5.19
C PRO A 145 -16.57 6.43 4.68
N PRO A 146 -15.61 5.73 5.31
CA PRO A 146 -15.21 4.39 4.92
C PRO A 146 -16.11 3.31 5.53
N PRO A 147 -15.93 2.03 5.16
CA PRO A 147 -16.42 0.89 5.94
C PRO A 147 -15.79 0.83 7.34
N ALA A 148 -16.44 0.07 8.23
CA ALA A 148 -15.99 -0.14 9.61
C ALA A 148 -14.62 -0.84 9.74
N ALA A 149 -14.21 -1.59 8.71
CA ALA A 149 -12.91 -2.23 8.63
C ALA A 149 -12.43 -2.26 7.17
N PRO A 150 -11.11 -2.12 6.92
CA PRO A 150 -10.54 -2.26 5.58
C PRO A 150 -10.59 -3.72 5.12
N PHE A 151 -10.60 -3.92 3.79
CA PHE A 151 -10.29 -5.22 3.19
C PHE A 151 -8.79 -5.31 2.97
N SER A 152 -8.16 -6.35 3.53
CA SER A 152 -6.71 -6.50 3.60
C SER A 152 -6.19 -7.65 2.73
N ALA A 153 -4.87 -7.72 2.53
CA ALA A 153 -4.25 -8.84 1.83
C ALA A 153 -4.34 -10.17 2.62
N ASN A 154 -4.71 -10.13 3.90
CA ASN A 154 -5.05 -11.32 4.69
C ASN A 154 -6.43 -11.89 4.34
N ASP A 155 -7.34 -11.06 3.79
CA ASP A 155 -8.65 -11.49 3.31
C ASP A 155 -8.53 -12.13 1.91
N SER A 156 -7.77 -11.47 1.02
CA SER A 156 -7.31 -12.04 -0.24
C SER A 156 -6.08 -11.30 -0.77
N GLN A 157 -5.15 -12.05 -1.35
CA GLN A 157 -3.96 -11.54 -2.02
C GLN A 157 -4.22 -11.13 -3.48
N ARG A 158 -5.44 -11.36 -4.01
CA ARG A 158 -5.81 -11.12 -5.41
C ARG A 158 -6.34 -9.70 -5.61
N PRO A 159 -5.83 -8.94 -6.60
CA PRO A 159 -6.36 -7.61 -6.89
C PRO A 159 -7.83 -7.66 -7.38
N GLU A 160 -8.25 -8.74 -8.05
CA GLU A 160 -9.64 -8.90 -8.50
C GLU A 160 -10.62 -8.99 -7.33
N ASP A 161 -10.22 -9.60 -6.21
CA ASP A 161 -11.06 -9.68 -5.02
C ASP A 161 -11.15 -8.32 -4.31
N LEU A 162 -10.05 -7.55 -4.30
CA LEU A 162 -10.08 -6.16 -3.85
C LEU A 162 -11.05 -5.34 -4.71
N TRP A 163 -10.98 -5.45 -6.03
CA TRP A 163 -11.86 -4.73 -6.95
C TRP A 163 -13.33 -5.11 -6.74
N ALA A 164 -13.63 -6.41 -6.62
CA ALA A 164 -14.98 -6.88 -6.30
C ALA A 164 -15.49 -6.35 -4.96
N TYR A 165 -14.62 -6.25 -3.95
CA TYR A 165 -14.93 -5.61 -2.67
C TYR A 165 -15.26 -4.12 -2.82
N LEU A 166 -14.44 -3.36 -3.55
CA LEU A 166 -14.69 -1.94 -3.80
C LEU A 166 -16.01 -1.71 -4.56
N GLU A 167 -16.32 -2.56 -5.54
CA GLU A 167 -17.59 -2.50 -6.26
C GLU A 167 -18.78 -2.80 -5.36
N LYS A 168 -18.66 -3.78 -4.48
CA LYS A 168 -19.68 -4.06 -3.46
C LYS A 168 -19.91 -2.85 -2.55
N LEU A 169 -18.85 -2.17 -2.11
CA LEU A 169 -18.96 -0.93 -1.33
C LEU A 169 -19.70 0.16 -2.10
N ARG A 170 -19.44 0.31 -3.41
CA ARG A 170 -20.15 1.28 -4.26
C ARG A 170 -21.65 1.00 -4.32
N THR A 171 -22.08 -0.26 -4.34
CA THR A 171 -23.52 -0.60 -4.27
C THR A 171 -24.19 -0.16 -2.95
N GLN A 172 -23.39 0.09 -1.91
CA GLN A 172 -23.80 0.58 -0.60
C GLN A 172 -23.62 2.10 -0.45
N GLY A 173 -23.25 2.81 -1.53
CA GLY A 173 -23.01 4.25 -1.54
C GLY A 173 -21.64 4.67 -1.02
N ILE A 174 -20.73 3.73 -0.74
CA ILE A 174 -19.36 4.01 -0.31
C ILE A 174 -18.46 3.98 -1.55
N GLU A 175 -17.93 5.14 -1.92
CA GLU A 175 -17.12 5.32 -3.12
C GLU A 175 -15.63 5.32 -2.78
N ALA A 176 -14.83 4.61 -3.57
CA ALA A 176 -13.38 4.53 -3.39
C ALA A 176 -12.67 4.20 -4.70
N LEU A 177 -11.38 4.48 -4.76
CA LEU A 177 -10.48 4.01 -5.82
C LEU A 177 -9.25 3.36 -5.21
N ALA A 178 -8.58 2.53 -6.01
CA ALA A 178 -7.27 1.97 -5.69
C ALA A 178 -6.21 2.57 -6.62
N ILE A 179 -5.01 2.83 -6.10
CA ILE A 179 -3.86 3.31 -6.89
C ILE A 179 -2.74 2.28 -6.72
N PRO A 180 -2.47 1.43 -7.73
CA PRO A 180 -1.28 0.59 -7.73
C PRO A 180 -0.02 1.44 -7.69
N HIS A 181 0.96 0.97 -6.94
CA HIS A 181 2.27 1.60 -6.81
C HIS A 181 3.39 0.58 -6.77
N ASN A 182 4.63 1.06 -6.97
CA ASN A 182 5.84 0.25 -6.99
C ASN A 182 5.76 -0.96 -7.94
N SER A 183 5.14 -0.76 -9.11
CA SER A 183 4.98 -1.83 -10.09
C SER A 183 6.32 -2.33 -10.62
N ASN A 184 7.36 -1.49 -10.59
CA ASN A 184 8.75 -1.87 -10.86
C ASN A 184 9.21 -3.06 -10.02
N ALA A 185 8.68 -3.23 -8.80
CA ALA A 185 8.99 -4.31 -7.88
C ALA A 185 7.96 -5.47 -7.91
N SER A 186 7.06 -5.50 -8.90
CA SER A 186 5.94 -6.45 -8.92
C SER A 186 6.26 -7.83 -9.49
N GLY A 187 7.49 -8.07 -9.96
CA GLY A 187 7.81 -9.35 -10.61
C GLY A 187 7.13 -9.53 -11.97
N GLY A 188 6.69 -8.44 -12.61
CA GLY A 188 5.90 -8.48 -13.85
C GLY A 188 4.40 -8.69 -13.63
N LEU A 189 3.95 -8.89 -12.38
CA LEU A 189 2.57 -9.24 -12.06
C LEU A 189 1.60 -8.05 -12.16
N MET A 190 2.06 -6.81 -12.00
CA MET A 190 1.17 -5.65 -11.95
C MET A 190 0.42 -5.41 -13.27
N PHE A 191 1.08 -5.68 -14.40
CA PHE A 191 0.56 -5.42 -15.75
C PHE A 191 0.73 -6.64 -16.66
N ASP A 192 0.53 -7.85 -16.12
CA ASP A 192 0.69 -9.10 -16.85
C ASP A 192 -0.35 -9.25 -18.00
N TRP A 193 -0.10 -10.19 -18.91
CA TRP A 193 -1.02 -10.59 -19.97
C TRP A 193 -2.09 -11.59 -19.51
N VAL A 194 -1.99 -12.05 -18.27
CA VAL A 194 -2.94 -12.98 -17.65
C VAL A 194 -3.46 -12.44 -16.31
N ASP A 195 -4.64 -12.88 -15.90
CA ASP A 195 -5.23 -12.58 -14.59
C ASP A 195 -4.65 -13.48 -13.49
N SER A 196 -5.12 -13.32 -12.24
CA SER A 196 -4.68 -14.13 -11.10
C SER A 196 -4.95 -15.64 -11.25
N ASP A 197 -5.85 -16.05 -12.14
CA ASP A 197 -6.15 -17.46 -12.43
C ASP A 197 -5.36 -17.98 -13.65
N GLY A 198 -4.53 -17.13 -14.28
CA GLY A 198 -3.71 -17.46 -15.44
C GLY A 198 -4.44 -17.37 -16.78
N HIS A 199 -5.66 -16.84 -16.82
CA HIS A 199 -6.39 -16.63 -18.07
C HIS A 199 -5.91 -15.37 -18.78
N PRO A 200 -5.85 -15.34 -20.12
CA PRO A 200 -5.54 -14.11 -20.85
C PRO A 200 -6.46 -12.95 -20.45
N ILE A 201 -5.89 -11.74 -20.34
CA ILE A 201 -6.67 -10.54 -20.03
C ILE A 201 -7.79 -10.37 -21.06
N SER A 202 -9.02 -10.40 -20.56
CA SER A 202 -10.24 -10.13 -21.32
C SER A 202 -10.61 -8.65 -21.29
N GLU A 203 -11.51 -8.24 -22.17
CA GLU A 203 -12.11 -6.90 -22.11
C GLU A 203 -12.79 -6.64 -20.76
N ALA A 204 -13.51 -7.63 -20.23
CA ALA A 204 -14.18 -7.54 -18.93
C ALA A 204 -13.18 -7.28 -17.79
N TYR A 205 -12.03 -7.97 -17.78
CA TYR A 205 -10.95 -7.68 -16.83
C TYR A 205 -10.43 -6.25 -16.98
N ALA A 206 -10.16 -5.82 -18.21
CA ALA A 206 -9.61 -4.50 -18.47
C ALA A 206 -10.57 -3.38 -18.02
N GLN A 207 -11.88 -3.55 -18.24
CA GLN A 207 -12.90 -2.62 -17.78
C GLN A 207 -13.02 -2.62 -16.25
N HIS A 208 -13.02 -3.81 -15.63
CA HIS A 208 -13.07 -3.96 -14.18
C HIS A 208 -11.86 -3.28 -13.49
N ARG A 209 -10.66 -3.46 -14.04
CA ARG A 209 -9.47 -2.74 -13.58
C ARG A 209 -9.60 -1.24 -13.80
N ALA A 210 -9.95 -0.79 -14.99
CA ALA A 210 -10.05 0.65 -15.30
C ALA A 210 -11.05 1.38 -14.41
N TYR A 211 -12.12 0.70 -13.99
CA TYR A 211 -13.12 1.24 -13.07
C TYR A 211 -12.59 1.40 -11.63
N ASN A 212 -11.72 0.48 -11.18
CA ASN A 212 -11.22 0.47 -9.80
C ASN A 212 -9.85 1.14 -9.63
N GLU A 213 -9.00 1.07 -10.64
CA GLU A 213 -7.61 1.57 -10.68
C GLU A 213 -7.41 2.57 -11.83
N PRO A 214 -8.07 3.75 -11.80
CA PRO A 214 -7.95 4.74 -12.89
C PRO A 214 -6.59 5.46 -12.91
N LEU A 215 -5.78 5.31 -11.86
CA LEU A 215 -4.48 5.97 -11.69
C LEU A 215 -3.42 4.93 -11.33
N ALA A 216 -2.16 5.20 -11.67
CA ALA A 216 -1.01 4.41 -11.21
C ALA A 216 0.11 5.35 -10.77
N GLU A 217 0.78 5.04 -9.66
CA GLU A 217 1.96 5.77 -9.22
C GLU A 217 3.17 5.35 -10.05
N VAL A 218 3.85 6.33 -10.65
CA VAL A 218 5.04 6.11 -11.48
C VAL A 218 6.35 6.44 -10.78
N PHE A 219 6.33 7.20 -9.66
CA PHE A 219 7.52 7.56 -8.90
C PHE A 219 7.26 7.40 -7.41
N GLN A 220 8.18 6.72 -6.74
CA GLN A 220 8.11 6.43 -5.31
C GLN A 220 9.55 6.39 -4.76
N ASN A 221 9.73 6.35 -3.42
CA ASN A 221 11.08 6.23 -2.84
C ASN A 221 11.80 4.90 -3.20
N LYS A 222 11.09 3.87 -3.68
CA LYS A 222 11.66 2.63 -4.24
C LYS A 222 11.84 2.70 -5.77
N GLY A 223 12.18 3.88 -6.28
CA GLY A 223 12.47 4.11 -7.68
C GLY A 223 11.23 4.35 -8.56
N GLN A 224 11.48 4.44 -9.87
CA GLN A 224 10.44 4.71 -10.86
C GLN A 224 9.85 3.45 -11.50
N SER A 225 8.58 3.57 -11.87
CA SER A 225 7.71 2.55 -12.46
C SER A 225 7.15 2.99 -13.81
N GLU A 226 7.65 4.10 -14.38
CA GLU A 226 7.22 4.61 -15.67
C GLU A 226 7.75 3.76 -16.83
N THR A 227 9.06 3.53 -16.88
CA THR A 227 9.73 2.82 -17.97
C THR A 227 11.09 2.22 -17.57
N ALA A 228 11.76 1.54 -18.49
CA ALA A 228 13.13 1.05 -18.33
C ALA A 228 13.89 1.24 -19.65
N PRO A 229 15.24 1.26 -19.65
CA PRO A 229 16.04 1.42 -20.87
C PRO A 229 15.69 0.40 -21.96
N GLU A 230 15.34 -0.83 -21.57
CA GLU A 230 14.93 -1.90 -22.48
C GLU A 230 13.63 -1.58 -23.21
N LEU A 231 12.74 -0.78 -22.61
CA LEU A 231 11.44 -0.38 -23.17
C LEU A 231 11.51 0.93 -23.95
N SER A 232 12.42 1.83 -23.57
CA SER A 232 12.49 3.21 -24.11
C SER A 232 13.94 3.58 -24.48
N GLN A 233 14.53 2.85 -25.43
CA GLN A 233 15.96 2.99 -25.79
C GLN A 233 16.35 4.40 -26.29
N SER A 234 15.40 5.16 -26.84
CA SER A 234 15.61 6.53 -27.31
C SER A 234 15.32 7.60 -26.25
N ASP A 235 14.86 7.21 -25.07
CA ASP A 235 14.58 8.12 -23.95
C ASP A 235 15.81 8.17 -23.03
N GLU A 236 16.47 9.33 -23.03
CA GLU A 236 17.68 9.57 -22.23
C GLU A 236 17.43 9.51 -20.71
N PHE A 237 16.17 9.63 -20.27
CA PHE A 237 15.77 9.56 -18.86
C PHE A 237 15.23 8.17 -18.46
N SER A 238 15.23 7.20 -19.37
CA SER A 238 14.70 5.85 -19.09
C SER A 238 15.44 5.10 -17.98
N ASN A 239 16.66 5.53 -17.60
CA ASN A 239 17.46 4.95 -16.52
C ASN A 239 17.36 5.71 -15.19
N PHE A 240 16.55 6.77 -15.10
CA PHE A 240 16.41 7.56 -13.88
C PHE A 240 15.84 6.70 -12.75
N GLU A 241 16.48 6.68 -11.57
CA GLU A 241 16.00 6.03 -10.34
C GLU A 241 15.41 4.62 -10.56
N VAL A 242 16.04 3.81 -11.43
CA VAL A 242 15.63 2.42 -11.69
C VAL A 242 16.12 1.53 -10.56
N MET A 243 15.21 0.75 -9.97
CA MET A 243 15.56 -0.21 -8.94
C MET A 243 16.12 -1.49 -9.60
N GLU A 244 17.38 -1.80 -9.34
CA GLU A 244 18.06 -2.98 -9.92
C GLU A 244 17.78 -4.28 -9.15
N GLU A 245 17.46 -4.19 -7.85
CA GLU A 245 17.24 -5.35 -6.99
C GLU A 245 15.96 -5.21 -6.13
N LEU A 246 15.19 -6.29 -6.07
CA LEU A 246 14.02 -6.44 -5.21
C LEU A 246 14.45 -6.52 -3.74
N LEU A 247 13.58 -6.09 -2.82
CA LEU A 247 13.80 -6.25 -1.38
C LEU A 247 14.00 -7.71 -0.96
N GLY A 248 13.38 -8.66 -1.67
CA GLY A 248 13.54 -10.11 -1.46
C GLY A 248 14.71 -10.75 -2.22
N GLY A 249 15.58 -9.95 -2.83
CA GLY A 249 16.73 -10.40 -3.62
C GLY A 249 16.41 -10.76 -5.07
N GLY A 250 17.34 -10.41 -5.98
CA GLY A 250 17.22 -10.59 -7.43
C GLY A 250 16.47 -9.46 -8.13
N ALA A 251 16.39 -9.51 -9.46
CA ALA A 251 15.78 -8.47 -10.27
C ALA A 251 14.29 -8.73 -10.55
N SER A 252 13.52 -7.64 -10.67
CA SER A 252 12.17 -7.69 -11.23
C SER A 252 12.24 -7.73 -12.76
N PRO A 253 11.48 -8.59 -13.45
CA PRO A 253 11.37 -8.52 -14.90
C PRO A 253 10.84 -7.17 -15.37
N VAL A 254 11.39 -6.65 -16.47
CA VAL A 254 10.91 -5.40 -17.09
C VAL A 254 9.50 -5.58 -17.63
N ASN A 255 9.21 -6.71 -18.27
CA ASN A 255 7.89 -6.98 -18.82
C ASN A 255 6.84 -7.13 -17.72
N GLY A 256 5.75 -6.36 -17.81
CA GLY A 256 4.65 -6.36 -16.85
C GLY A 256 4.85 -5.46 -15.62
N SER A 257 6.02 -4.82 -15.48
CA SER A 257 6.38 -4.02 -14.30
C SER A 257 6.28 -2.51 -14.51
N TYR A 258 6.16 -2.03 -15.75
CA TYR A 258 6.25 -0.60 -16.08
C TYR A 258 5.00 -0.06 -16.79
N VAL A 259 4.58 1.14 -16.39
CA VAL A 259 3.32 1.77 -16.82
C VAL A 259 3.28 2.07 -18.31
N ARG A 260 4.38 2.54 -18.95
CA ARG A 260 4.37 2.78 -20.41
C ARG A 260 4.07 1.52 -21.20
N GLN A 261 4.65 0.39 -20.78
CA GLN A 261 4.32 -0.89 -21.40
C GLN A 261 2.87 -1.27 -21.12
N ALA A 262 2.36 -1.09 -19.90
CA ALA A 262 0.98 -1.37 -19.55
C ALA A 262 -0.02 -0.63 -20.45
N VAL A 263 0.22 0.65 -20.74
CA VAL A 263 -0.57 1.43 -21.69
C VAL A 263 -0.55 0.80 -23.08
N GLY A 264 0.63 0.43 -23.59
CA GLY A 264 0.75 -0.26 -24.87
C GLY A 264 0.00 -1.60 -24.92
N ARG A 265 0.07 -2.39 -23.84
CA ARG A 265 -0.71 -3.65 -23.71
C ARG A 265 -2.22 -3.38 -23.73
N GLY A 266 -2.66 -2.36 -23.00
CA GLY A 266 -4.07 -1.93 -22.96
C GLY A 266 -4.60 -1.56 -24.35
N LEU A 267 -3.83 -0.85 -25.16
CA LEU A 267 -4.21 -0.53 -26.55
C LEU A 267 -4.35 -1.78 -27.43
N VAL A 268 -3.48 -2.77 -27.24
CA VAL A 268 -3.57 -4.06 -27.95
C VAL A 268 -4.83 -4.82 -27.53
N VAL A 269 -5.16 -4.85 -26.23
CA VAL A 269 -6.41 -5.47 -25.74
C VAL A 269 -7.62 -4.74 -26.33
N GLN A 270 -7.62 -3.41 -26.31
CA GLN A 270 -8.69 -2.59 -26.88
C GLN A 270 -8.89 -2.83 -28.38
N SER A 271 -7.82 -3.06 -29.16
CA SER A 271 -7.94 -3.31 -30.61
C SER A 271 -8.55 -4.66 -30.99
N LYS A 272 -8.71 -5.57 -30.02
CA LYS A 272 -9.21 -6.94 -30.23
C LYS A 272 -10.66 -7.14 -29.79
N GLY A 273 -11.23 -6.18 -29.05
CA GLY A 273 -12.67 -6.09 -28.73
C GLY A 273 -13.39 -5.19 -29.73
#